data_AF-A0A1B3LN54-F1
#
_entry.id   AF-A0A1B3LN54-F1
#
_cell.length_a   1.000
_cell.length_b   1.000
_cell.length_c   1.000
_cell.angle_alpha   90.00
_cell.angle_beta   90.00
_cell.angle_gamma   90.00
#
_symmetry.space_group_name_H-M   'P 1'
#
loop_
_entity.id
_entity.type
_entity.pdbx_description
1 polymer ?
#
loop_
_entity_poly.entity_id
_entity_poly.type
_entity_poly.pdbx_seq_one_letter_code
_entity_poly.pdbx_strand_id
1 'polypeptide(L)'
;MTLTVEKLDVYMQFKGDLDGRTRSAPGASRQALSDDEWYLIDDLLMQLGNVQAGHASAGFIARLEARLQSVTADEATRDALRALARRTI
;
A
#
# COMPACT_ATOMS: atom_id res chain seq x y z
N MET A 1 4.27 4.88 -12.24
CA MET A 1 3.13 4.89 -11.31
C MET A 1 3.69 5.17 -9.93
N THR A 2 3.11 6.11 -9.20
CA THR A 2 3.68 6.61 -7.94
C THR A 2 2.58 6.73 -6.89
N LEU A 3 2.77 6.05 -5.77
CA LEU A 3 1.92 6.12 -4.59
C LEU A 3 2.24 7.38 -3.79
N THR A 4 1.18 7.99 -3.25
CA THR A 4 1.23 9.18 -2.38
C THR A 4 0.41 8.90 -1.12
N VAL A 5 0.58 9.71 -0.08
CA VAL A 5 -0.23 9.60 1.15
C VAL A 5 -1.74 9.71 0.85
N GLU A 6 -2.16 10.60 -0.05
CA GLU A 6 -3.57 10.75 -0.45
C GLU A 6 -4.17 9.44 -1.00
N LYS A 7 -3.38 8.68 -1.76
CA LYS A 7 -3.78 7.38 -2.29
C LYS A 7 -3.93 6.34 -1.18
N LEU A 8 -3.04 6.37 -0.18
CA LEU A 8 -3.16 5.52 1.01
C LEU A 8 -4.39 5.87 1.84
N ASP A 9 -4.76 7.16 1.93
CA ASP A 9 -5.97 7.60 2.63
C ASP A 9 -7.23 7.06 1.93
N VAL A 10 -7.29 7.12 0.60
CA VAL A 10 -8.39 6.52 -0.18
C VAL A 10 -8.45 5.01 0.08
N TYR A 11 -7.32 4.31 0.06
CA TYR A 11 -7.26 2.88 0.40
C TYR A 11 -7.82 2.61 1.82
N MET A 12 -7.46 3.46 2.78
CA MET A 12 -7.86 3.34 4.18
C MET A 12 -9.33 3.64 4.44
N GLN A 13 -9.96 4.53 3.68
CA GLN A 13 -11.40 4.80 3.80
C GLN A 13 -12.24 3.53 3.65
N PHE A 14 -11.77 2.62 2.80
CA PHE A 14 -12.41 1.33 2.54
C PHE A 14 -11.77 0.20 3.34
N LYS A 15 -10.73 0.45 4.14
CA LYS A 15 -10.00 -0.56 4.94
C LYS A 15 -9.53 -1.79 4.12
N GLY A 16 -9.14 -1.58 2.87
CA GLY A 16 -8.79 -2.69 1.97
C GLY A 16 -9.99 -3.46 1.40
N ASP A 17 -11.24 -3.04 1.64
CA ASP A 17 -12.44 -3.61 1.02
C ASP A 17 -12.62 -3.09 -0.42
N LEU A 18 -12.02 -3.80 -1.38
CA LEU A 18 -12.13 -3.51 -2.80
C LEU A 18 -13.58 -3.61 -3.32
N ASP A 19 -14.37 -4.53 -2.78
CA ASP A 19 -15.78 -4.72 -3.16
C ASP A 19 -16.65 -3.59 -2.62
N GLY A 20 -16.37 -3.14 -1.39
CA GLY A 20 -16.93 -1.93 -0.79
C GLY A 20 -16.62 -0.68 -1.60
N ARG A 21 -15.37 -0.52 -2.06
CA ARG A 21 -14.97 0.57 -2.96
C ARG A 21 -15.70 0.53 -4.30
N THR A 22 -15.75 -0.65 -4.92
CA THR A 22 -16.37 -0.84 -6.24
C THR A 22 -17.87 -0.55 -6.22
N ARG A 23 -18.56 -0.88 -5.11
CA ARG A 23 -19.98 -0.57 -4.92
C ARG A 23 -20.26 0.90 -4.56
N SER A 24 -19.32 1.58 -3.90
CA SER A 24 -19.54 2.91 -3.32
C SER A 24 -19.05 4.07 -4.18
N ALA A 25 -18.21 3.84 -5.20
CA ALA A 25 -17.54 4.92 -5.92
C ALA A 25 -18.24 5.28 -7.25
N PRO A 26 -19.04 6.36 -7.32
CA PRO A 26 -19.39 6.99 -8.59
C PRO A 26 -18.17 7.77 -9.11
N GLY A 27 -17.37 7.15 -9.99
CA GLY A 27 -16.37 7.80 -10.86
C GLY A 27 -15.16 8.48 -10.20
N ALA A 28 -15.35 9.39 -9.25
CA ALA A 28 -14.31 10.26 -8.68
C ALA A 28 -13.28 9.48 -7.84
N SER A 29 -13.71 8.52 -7.01
CA SER A 29 -12.78 7.73 -6.18
C SER A 29 -11.95 6.74 -7.00
N ARG A 30 -12.45 6.31 -8.17
CA ARG A 30 -11.73 5.44 -9.11
C ARG A 30 -10.66 6.19 -9.90
N GLN A 31 -10.81 7.51 -10.04
CA GLN A 31 -9.78 8.38 -10.63
C GLN A 31 -8.64 8.67 -9.64
N ALA A 32 -8.89 8.64 -8.33
CA ALA A 32 -7.88 8.94 -7.31
C ALA A 32 -6.91 7.77 -7.03
N LEU A 33 -7.40 6.53 -7.10
CA LEU A 33 -6.61 5.32 -6.89
C LEU A 33 -7.01 4.26 -7.91
N SER A 34 -6.09 3.89 -8.81
CA SER A 34 -6.37 2.87 -9.81
C SER A 34 -6.44 1.46 -9.19
N ASP A 35 -6.98 0.50 -9.93
CA ASP A 35 -7.04 -0.90 -9.47
C ASP A 35 -5.62 -1.50 -9.36
N ASP A 36 -4.71 -1.16 -10.28
CA ASP A 36 -3.29 -1.57 -10.20
C ASP A 36 -2.59 -1.01 -8.96
N GLU A 37 -2.87 0.25 -8.63
CA GLU A 37 -2.31 0.91 -7.43
C GLU A 37 -2.89 0.31 -6.15
N TRP A 38 -4.16 -0.09 -6.18
CA TRP A 38 -4.79 -0.82 -5.09
C TRP A 38 -4.09 -2.14 -4.82
N TYR A 39 -3.96 -2.99 -5.85
CA TYR A 39 -3.28 -4.28 -5.73
C TYR A 39 -1.82 -4.13 -5.32
N LEU A 40 -1.17 -3.06 -5.78
CA LEU A 40 0.19 -2.73 -5.33
C LEU A 40 0.25 -2.44 -3.83
N ILE A 41 -0.70 -1.68 -3.29
CA ILE A 41 -0.77 -1.42 -1.84
C ILE A 41 -0.98 -2.73 -1.07
N ASP A 42 -1.93 -3.58 -1.49
CA ASP A 42 -2.18 -4.90 -0.86
C ASP A 42 -0.91 -5.76 -0.82
N ASP A 43 -0.22 -5.87 -1.95
CA ASP A 43 1.00 -6.67 -2.08
C ASP A 43 2.14 -6.10 -1.19
N LEU A 44 2.30 -4.78 -1.13
CA LEU A 44 3.31 -4.15 -0.27
C LEU A 44 2.99 -4.34 1.23
N LEU A 45 1.72 -4.25 1.63
CA LEU A 45 1.31 -4.47 3.02
C LEU A 45 1.57 -5.91 3.45
N MET A 46 1.25 -6.89 2.61
CA MET A 46 1.56 -8.30 2.87
C MET A 46 3.06 -8.52 3.03
N GLN A 47 3.89 -7.99 2.12
CA GLN A 47 5.34 -8.16 2.17
C GLN A 47 5.96 -7.47 3.39
N LEU A 48 5.51 -6.25 3.72
CA LEU A 48 5.90 -5.55 4.93
C LEU A 48 5.53 -6.36 6.18
N GLY A 49 4.38 -7.03 6.17
CA GLY A 49 3.98 -7.89 7.27
C GLY A 49 4.87 -9.12 7.45
N ASN A 50 5.27 -9.76 6.35
CA ASN A 50 6.23 -10.86 6.40
C ASN A 50 7.60 -10.43 6.95
N VAL A 51 8.03 -9.20 6.64
CA VAL A 51 9.26 -8.61 7.22
C VAL A 51 9.10 -8.38 8.72
N GLN A 52 7.97 -7.80 9.14
CA GLN A 52 7.69 -7.52 10.56
C GLN A 52 7.57 -8.79 11.41
N ALA A 53 7.00 -9.86 10.85
CA ALA A 53 6.92 -11.17 11.48
C ALA A 53 8.29 -11.88 11.62
N GLY A 54 9.37 -11.30 11.06
CA GLY A 54 10.70 -11.90 11.10
C GLY A 54 10.89 -13.08 10.14
N HIS A 55 9.97 -13.28 9.20
CA HIS A 55 10.01 -14.38 8.23
C HIS A 55 10.78 -14.03 6.94
N ALA A 56 11.30 -12.80 6.83
CA ALA A 56 11.99 -12.33 5.65
C ALA A 56 13.52 -12.46 5.74
N SER A 57 14.14 -12.91 4.66
CA SER A 57 15.60 -12.88 4.51
C SER A 57 16.12 -11.46 4.23
N ALA A 58 17.40 -11.21 4.54
CA ALA A 58 18.03 -9.91 4.25
C ALA A 58 17.92 -9.50 2.77
N GLY A 59 18.06 -10.47 1.85
CA GLY A 59 17.90 -10.22 0.41
C GLY A 59 16.46 -9.93 -0.02
N PHE A 60 15.47 -10.39 0.75
CA PHE A 60 14.08 -9.99 0.54
C PHE A 60 13.83 -8.56 1.02
N ILE A 61 14.31 -8.23 2.23
CA ILE A 61 14.19 -6.89 2.81
C ILE A 61 14.80 -5.83 1.88
N ALA A 62 16.02 -6.07 1.37
CA ALA A 62 16.67 -5.13 0.45
C ALA A 62 15.88 -4.92 -0.85
N ARG A 63 15.28 -5.98 -1.41
CA ARG A 63 14.43 -5.87 -2.61
C ARG A 63 13.12 -5.14 -2.32
N LEU A 64 12.52 -5.37 -1.15
CA LEU A 64 11.32 -4.67 -0.73
C LEU A 64 11.60 -3.17 -0.55
N GLU A 65 12.70 -2.80 0.08
CA GLU A 65 13.10 -1.39 0.23
C GLU A 65 13.35 -0.70 -1.11
N ALA A 66 14.05 -1.36 -2.03
CA ALA A 66 14.24 -0.82 -3.39
C ALA A 66 12.90 -0.66 -4.13
N ARG A 67 11.97 -1.60 -3.95
CA ARG A 67 10.62 -1.52 -4.52
C ARG A 67 9.80 -0.40 -3.89
N LEU A 68 9.84 -0.23 -2.57
CA LEU A 68 9.18 0.88 -1.88
C LEU A 68 9.69 2.22 -2.43
N GLN A 69 10.99 2.37 -2.60
CA GLN A 69 11.58 3.58 -3.18
C GLN A 69 11.14 3.84 -4.63
N SER A 70 10.98 2.80 -5.45
CA SER A 70 10.60 2.97 -6.85
C SER A 70 9.13 3.30 -7.07
N VAL A 71 8.26 2.92 -6.13
CA VAL A 71 6.80 3.06 -6.28
C VAL A 71 6.16 4.12 -5.39
N THR A 72 6.93 4.76 -4.50
CA THR A 72 6.43 5.82 -3.60
C THR A 72 7.00 7.18 -3.98
N ALA A 73 6.23 8.24 -3.76
CA ALA A 73 6.65 9.60 -4.07
C ALA A 73 7.76 10.12 -3.15
N ASP A 74 7.67 9.79 -1.86
CA ASP A 74 8.51 10.37 -0.82
C ASP A 74 8.63 9.44 0.41
N GLU A 75 9.46 9.84 1.38
CA GLU A 75 9.63 9.09 2.62
C GLU A 75 8.35 9.07 3.46
N ALA A 76 7.57 10.15 3.45
CA ALA A 76 6.31 10.23 4.19
C ALA A 76 5.31 9.13 3.75
N THR A 77 5.23 8.87 2.44
CA THR A 77 4.41 7.79 1.89
C THR A 77 4.93 6.41 2.31
N ARG A 78 6.25 6.21 2.35
CA ARG A 78 6.86 4.96 2.82
C ARG A 78 6.57 4.72 4.30
N ASP A 79 6.70 5.75 5.12
CA ASP A 79 6.40 5.67 6.55
C ASP A 79 4.92 5.42 6.82
N ALA A 80 4.03 6.04 6.04
CA ALA A 80 2.59 5.77 6.10
C ALA A 80 2.27 4.31 5.74
N LEU A 81 2.89 3.74 4.70
CA LEU A 81 2.76 2.31 4.36
C LEU A 81 3.25 1.39 5.48
N ARG A 82 4.42 1.68 6.06
CA ARG A 82 4.96 0.91 7.20
C ARG A 82 4.07 1.01 8.44
N ALA A 83 3.51 2.19 8.71
CA ALA A 83 2.55 2.39 9.79
C ALA A 83 1.25 1.64 9.53
N LEU A 84 0.79 1.62 8.28
CA LEU A 84 -0.40 0.88 7.89
C LEU A 84 -0.20 -0.63 8.08
N ALA A 85 0.89 -1.20 7.56
CA ALA A 85 1.19 -2.62 7.72
C ALA A 85 1.19 -3.08 9.19
N ARG A 86 1.68 -2.25 10.11
CA ARG A 86 1.68 -2.55 11.56
C ARG A 86 0.28 -2.60 12.19
N ARG A 87 -0.74 -2.04 11.54
CA ARG A 87 -2.12 -1.97 12.05
C ARG A 87 -3.00 -3.09 11.50
N THR A 88 -2.60 -3.72 10.39
CA THR A 88 -3.37 -4.74 9.69
C THR A 88 -2.99 -6.18 10.07
N ILE A 89 -1.94 -6.35 10.87
CA ILE A 89 -1.39 -7.64 11.35
C ILE A 89 -1.60 -7.72 12.86
#